data_AF-U9TMG6-F1
#
_entry.id   AF-U9TMG6-F1
#
_cell.length_a   1.000
_cell.length_b   1.000
_cell.length_c   1.000
_cell.angle_alpha   90.00
_cell.angle_beta   90.00
_cell.angle_gamma   90.00
#
_symmetry.space_group_name_H-M   'P 1'
#
loop_
_entity.id
_entity.type
_entity.pdbx_description
1 polymer ?
#
loop_
_entity_poly.entity_id
_entity_poly.type
_entity_poly.pdbx_seq_one_letter_code
_entity_poly.pdbx_strand_id
1 'polypeptide(L)'
;MSMKARYVTAKEIKEYKPEELIKFLKKNLNFDGVDLENLEIIREQEVSGRSFLNLTHESYGRWGMPSGLACSIANFAKKCKKKKLDPRKLLTKHGVENGRIIDMPQFTPKIHKIDDKDDYFLHCLKDIHLRLNNMGTIDESNETICCEYISTILHACIHITRKLTGKNISIYPQFDGKNAGRVNYVINASEKLICVTGGKQHQIDIEFAQNVTQCNSAYKTNQKKRKAEEKHDYIFGIVTTTTAWYFLLYTPDGISCTSRNPLNIRFVESALEEGSEEEKDLHKNVKRVMEVIVGLLKDRVEDEKKPVMKKQRVQGYFKKEEE
;
A
#
# COMPACT_ATOMS: atom_id res chain seq x y z
N MET A 1 22.31 -23.99 -10.30
CA MET A 1 21.30 -22.92 -10.12
C MET A 1 20.85 -22.89 -8.67
N SER A 2 21.35 -21.95 -7.86
CA SER A 2 20.94 -21.80 -6.46
C SER A 2 19.56 -21.13 -6.39
N MET A 3 18.54 -21.87 -5.94
CA MET A 3 17.21 -21.31 -5.64
C MET A 3 17.33 -20.35 -4.46
N LYS A 4 17.38 -19.04 -4.73
CA LYS A 4 17.32 -18.01 -3.70
C LYS A 4 16.03 -18.15 -2.87
N ALA A 5 16.21 -18.20 -1.55
CA ALA A 5 15.14 -18.30 -0.56
C ALA A 5 14.06 -17.22 -0.78
N ARG A 6 12.80 -17.63 -0.72
CA ARG A 6 11.63 -16.74 -0.82
C ARG A 6 11.70 -15.75 0.36
N TYR A 7 11.72 -14.46 0.09
CA TYR A 7 11.63 -13.44 1.14
C TYR A 7 10.21 -13.45 1.73
N VAL A 8 10.07 -13.94 2.96
CA VAL A 8 8.80 -14.04 3.70
C VAL A 8 8.95 -13.28 5.02
N THR A 9 8.04 -12.35 5.29
CA THR A 9 8.05 -11.54 6.51
C THR A 9 7.39 -12.28 7.67
N ALA A 10 7.70 -11.90 8.93
CA ALA A 10 6.97 -12.42 10.08
C ALA A 10 5.44 -12.20 9.97
N LYS A 11 4.99 -11.15 9.27
CA LYS A 11 3.56 -10.90 9.04
C LYS A 11 2.95 -11.91 8.09
N GLU A 12 3.62 -12.23 6.99
CA GLU A 12 3.16 -13.26 6.04
C GLU A 12 3.11 -14.64 6.71
N ILE A 13 4.11 -14.97 7.53
CA ILE A 13 4.16 -16.23 8.27
C ILE A 13 2.95 -16.38 9.21
N LYS A 14 2.46 -15.29 9.85
CA LYS A 14 1.31 -15.37 10.77
C LYS A 14 0.04 -15.92 10.14
N GLU A 15 -0.11 -15.79 8.82
CA GLU A 15 -1.29 -16.24 8.07
C GLU A 15 -1.20 -17.71 7.64
N TYR A 16 -0.04 -18.34 7.78
CA TYR A 16 0.14 -19.73 7.36
C TYR A 16 -0.68 -20.68 8.22
N LYS A 17 -1.49 -21.49 7.52
CA LYS A 17 -2.04 -22.72 8.08
C LYS A 17 -0.91 -23.75 8.28
N PRO A 18 -1.11 -24.79 9.11
CA PRO A 18 -0.08 -25.80 9.37
C PRO A 18 0.58 -26.34 8.08
N GLU A 19 -0.21 -26.59 7.03
CA GLU A 19 0.33 -27.10 5.76
C GLU A 19 1.19 -26.12 4.97
N GLU A 20 0.82 -24.84 5.00
CA GLU A 20 1.59 -23.78 4.35
C GLU A 20 2.88 -23.53 5.12
N LEU A 21 2.80 -23.61 6.46
CA LEU A 21 3.95 -23.49 7.35
C LEU A 21 4.94 -24.63 7.12
N ILE A 22 4.49 -25.88 7.03
CA ILE A 22 5.37 -27.04 6.76
C ILE A 22 6.06 -26.88 5.41
N LYS A 23 5.33 -26.52 4.34
CA LYS A 23 5.92 -26.25 3.02
C LYS A 23 6.95 -25.13 3.07
N PHE A 24 6.67 -24.07 3.83
CA PHE A 24 7.60 -22.97 4.04
C PHE A 24 8.87 -23.42 4.78
N LEU A 25 8.74 -24.20 5.85
CA LEU A 25 9.87 -24.70 6.63
C LEU A 25 10.72 -25.66 5.80
N LYS A 26 10.12 -26.64 5.09
CA LYS A 26 10.83 -27.55 4.18
C LYS A 26 11.65 -26.81 3.12
N LYS A 27 11.14 -25.68 2.61
CA LYS A 27 11.83 -24.87 1.60
C LYS A 27 12.97 -24.00 2.16
N ASN A 28 12.94 -23.63 3.43
CA ASN A 28 13.85 -22.64 4.01
C ASN A 28 14.81 -23.20 5.07
N LEU A 29 14.52 -24.38 5.62
CA LEU A 29 15.40 -25.13 6.50
C LEU A 29 16.14 -26.16 5.65
N ASN A 30 17.07 -25.69 4.82
CA ASN A 30 17.95 -26.57 4.05
C ASN A 30 19.17 -26.91 4.92
N PHE A 31 18.97 -27.71 5.97
CA PHE A 31 20.06 -28.23 6.79
C PHE A 31 20.42 -29.64 6.29
N ASP A 32 21.70 -29.86 6.03
CA ASP A 32 22.20 -31.21 5.73
C ASP A 32 21.91 -32.14 6.93
N GLY A 33 21.28 -33.28 6.67
CA GLY A 33 21.05 -34.34 7.66
C GLY A 33 19.82 -34.22 8.56
N VAL A 34 18.86 -33.34 8.24
CA VAL A 34 17.59 -33.25 8.98
C VAL A 34 16.49 -34.04 8.27
N ASP A 35 15.96 -35.05 8.95
CA ASP A 35 14.77 -35.77 8.51
C ASP A 35 13.51 -34.89 8.65
N LEU A 36 12.95 -34.51 7.50
CA LEU A 36 11.77 -33.65 7.37
C LEU A 36 10.45 -34.38 7.66
N GLU A 37 10.47 -35.69 7.95
CA GLU A 37 9.31 -36.42 8.48
C GLU A 37 8.92 -35.92 9.87
N ASN A 38 9.89 -35.50 10.69
CA ASN A 38 9.64 -34.92 12.01
C ASN A 38 8.90 -33.56 12.00
N LEU A 39 8.71 -32.96 10.81
CA LEU A 39 7.85 -31.78 10.68
C LEU A 39 6.35 -32.12 10.72
N GLU A 40 5.99 -33.40 10.64
CA GLU A 40 4.60 -33.84 10.78
C GLU A 40 4.02 -33.51 12.16
N ILE A 41 4.88 -33.44 13.19
CA ILE A 41 4.52 -32.95 14.54
C ILE A 41 3.89 -31.54 14.47
N ILE A 42 4.28 -30.69 13.51
CA ILE A 42 3.69 -29.36 13.32
C ILE A 42 2.23 -29.47 12.84
N ARG A 43 1.93 -30.49 12.01
CA ARG A 43 0.55 -30.80 11.56
C ARG A 43 -0.26 -31.38 12.71
N GLU A 44 0.29 -32.37 13.42
CA GLU A 44 -0.36 -33.05 14.56
C GLU A 44 -0.72 -32.09 15.70
N GLN A 45 0.18 -31.15 16.01
CA GLN A 45 -0.04 -30.12 17.04
C GLN A 45 -0.78 -28.89 16.51
N GLU A 46 -1.29 -28.94 15.28
CA GLU A 46 -2.04 -27.87 14.60
C GLU A 46 -1.35 -26.49 14.68
N VAL A 47 -0.02 -26.48 14.56
CA VAL A 47 0.77 -25.26 14.77
C VAL A 47 0.52 -24.29 13.63
N SER A 48 -0.22 -23.23 13.92
CA SER A 48 -0.35 -22.09 13.01
C SER A 48 0.97 -21.33 12.87
N GLY A 49 1.14 -20.62 11.76
CA GLY A 49 2.30 -19.74 11.58
C GLY A 49 2.42 -18.63 12.63
N ARG A 50 1.30 -18.20 13.22
CA ARG A 50 1.29 -17.29 14.38
C ARG A 50 1.90 -17.95 15.62
N SER A 51 1.50 -19.17 15.93
CA SER A 51 2.03 -19.94 17.06
C SER A 51 3.52 -20.24 16.86
N PHE A 52 3.90 -20.69 15.66
CA PHE A 52 5.28 -20.97 15.26
C PHE A 52 6.26 -19.86 15.64
N LEU A 53 5.90 -18.58 15.40
CA LEU A 53 6.79 -17.47 15.70
C LEU A 53 7.10 -17.36 17.19
N ASN A 54 6.20 -17.80 18.08
CA ASN A 54 6.31 -17.68 19.53
C ASN A 54 6.81 -18.94 20.24
N LEU A 55 6.78 -20.10 19.58
CA LEU A 55 7.25 -21.35 20.15
C LEU A 55 8.76 -21.35 20.40
N THR A 56 9.16 -22.02 21.47
CA THR A 56 10.57 -22.18 21.87
C THR A 56 11.06 -23.59 21.54
N HIS A 57 12.38 -23.79 21.57
CA HIS A 57 12.97 -25.12 21.44
C HIS A 57 12.37 -26.12 22.45
N GLU A 58 12.14 -25.68 23.70
CA GLU A 58 11.49 -26.49 24.74
C GLU A 58 10.06 -26.90 24.38
N SER A 59 9.29 -26.02 23.73
CA SER A 59 7.92 -26.34 23.30
C SER A 59 7.93 -27.52 22.32
N TYR A 60 8.81 -27.47 21.32
CA TYR A 60 8.96 -28.56 20.35
C TYR A 60 9.49 -29.85 21.00
N GLY A 61 10.41 -29.74 21.96
CA GLY A 61 10.96 -30.89 22.68
C GLY A 61 9.90 -31.66 23.48
N ARG A 62 8.90 -30.97 24.06
CA ARG A 62 7.78 -31.62 24.77
C ARG A 62 6.89 -32.46 23.85
N TRP A 63 6.94 -32.22 22.54
CA TRP A 63 6.19 -32.98 21.53
C TRP A 63 7.00 -34.11 20.91
N GLY A 64 8.18 -34.42 21.45
CA GLY A 64 9.05 -35.49 20.94
C GLY A 64 9.90 -35.07 19.74
N MET A 65 9.95 -33.78 19.38
CA MET A 65 10.79 -33.33 18.27
C MET A 65 12.28 -33.44 18.63
N PRO A 66 13.14 -33.95 17.73
CA PRO A 66 14.58 -34.03 17.96
C PRO A 66 15.18 -32.65 18.31
N SER A 67 16.01 -32.61 19.34
CA SER A 67 16.54 -31.37 19.93
C SER A 67 17.25 -30.46 18.90
N GLY A 68 18.02 -31.05 17.96
CA GLY A 68 18.70 -30.31 16.90
C GLY A 68 17.74 -29.62 15.92
N LEU A 69 16.62 -30.28 15.58
CA LEU A 69 15.58 -29.73 14.72
C LEU A 69 14.78 -28.65 15.44
N ALA A 70 14.35 -28.91 16.67
CA ALA A 70 13.66 -27.96 17.52
C ALA A 70 14.46 -26.65 17.70
N CYS A 71 15.78 -26.75 17.87
CA CYS A 71 16.67 -25.60 18.07
C CYS A 71 16.77 -24.78 16.78
N SER A 72 16.92 -25.47 15.66
CA SER A 72 16.98 -24.88 14.32
C SER A 72 15.69 -24.13 13.95
N ILE A 73 14.53 -24.74 14.22
CA ILE A 73 13.21 -24.12 13.99
C ILE A 73 13.02 -22.89 14.87
N ALA A 74 13.32 -22.97 16.17
CA ALA A 74 13.18 -21.84 17.09
C ALA A 74 14.13 -20.66 16.72
N ASN A 75 15.37 -20.97 16.34
CA ASN A 75 16.32 -19.95 15.88
C ASN A 75 15.88 -19.33 14.54
N PHE A 76 15.31 -20.13 13.64
CA PHE A 76 14.73 -19.63 12.39
C PHE A 76 13.52 -18.73 12.64
N ALA A 77 12.62 -19.09 13.57
CA ALA A 77 11.50 -18.26 13.99
C ALA A 77 11.98 -16.90 14.55
N LYS A 78 13.01 -16.91 15.40
CA LYS A 78 13.66 -15.68 15.90
C LYS A 78 14.25 -14.83 14.78
N LYS A 79 14.90 -15.46 13.78
CA LYS A 79 15.41 -14.76 12.58
C LYS A 79 14.26 -14.15 11.76
N CYS A 80 13.16 -14.87 11.60
CA CYS A 80 11.97 -14.38 10.91
C CYS A 80 11.34 -13.18 11.64
N LYS A 81 11.27 -13.21 12.98
CA LYS A 81 10.83 -12.09 13.82
C LYS A 81 11.70 -10.84 13.67
N LYS A 82 13.02 -11.02 13.52
CA LYS A 82 14.00 -9.91 13.40
C LYS A 82 14.12 -9.35 11.98
N LYS A 83 13.69 -10.08 10.95
CA LYS A 83 13.73 -9.60 9.56
C LYS A 83 12.75 -8.44 9.38
N LYS A 84 13.29 -7.22 9.32
CA LYS A 84 12.57 -6.03 8.83
C LYS A 84 12.32 -6.15 7.33
N LEU A 85 11.19 -5.59 6.88
CA LEU A 85 10.86 -5.42 5.46
C LEU A 85 12.05 -4.75 4.76
N ASP A 86 12.61 -5.41 3.75
CA ASP A 86 13.61 -4.81 2.86
C ASP A 86 12.82 -4.25 1.67
N PRO A 87 12.60 -2.91 1.63
CA PRO A 87 11.71 -2.32 0.64
C PRO A 87 12.17 -2.61 -0.78
N ARG A 88 13.48 -2.56 -1.02
CA ARG A 88 14.07 -2.80 -2.35
C ARG A 88 13.79 -4.20 -2.85
N LYS A 89 14.01 -5.22 -2.00
CA LYS A 89 13.70 -6.61 -2.38
C LYS A 89 12.21 -6.82 -2.66
N LEU A 90 11.33 -6.14 -1.92
CA LEU A 90 9.90 -6.22 -2.14
C LEU A 90 9.50 -5.58 -3.47
N LEU A 91 10.08 -4.44 -3.81
CA LEU A 91 9.85 -3.77 -5.09
C LEU A 91 10.39 -4.61 -6.27
N THR A 92 11.59 -5.20 -6.15
CA THR A 92 12.13 -6.11 -7.17
C THR A 92 11.24 -7.33 -7.40
N LYS A 93 10.61 -7.89 -6.35
CA LYS A 93 9.66 -8.99 -6.49
C LYS A 93 8.43 -8.62 -7.33
N HIS A 94 8.10 -7.34 -7.43
CA HIS A 94 6.97 -6.83 -8.19
C HIS A 94 7.41 -6.12 -9.49
N GLY A 95 8.59 -6.45 -10.01
CA GLY A 95 9.03 -6.03 -11.34
C GLY A 95 9.75 -4.68 -11.39
N VAL A 96 10.12 -4.09 -10.25
CA VAL A 96 10.91 -2.85 -10.22
C VAL A 96 12.41 -3.19 -10.28
N GLU A 97 13.05 -2.83 -11.39
CA GLU A 97 14.48 -3.06 -11.58
C GLU A 97 15.29 -2.40 -10.45
N ASN A 98 16.30 -3.09 -9.92
CA ASN A 98 17.13 -2.64 -8.77
C ASN A 98 16.37 -2.27 -7.47
N GLY A 99 15.04 -2.40 -7.45
CA GLY A 99 14.19 -2.07 -6.31
C GLY A 99 14.15 -0.59 -5.95
N ARG A 100 14.47 0.32 -6.89
CA ARG A 100 14.41 1.77 -6.66
C ARG A 100 13.13 2.36 -7.22
N ILE A 101 12.53 3.32 -6.52
CA ILE A 101 11.30 3.99 -6.97
C ILE A 101 11.48 4.63 -8.36
N ILE A 102 12.66 5.18 -8.64
CA ILE A 102 13.00 5.81 -9.93
C ILE A 102 12.95 4.86 -11.13
N ASP A 103 13.06 3.55 -10.87
CA ASP A 103 13.08 2.49 -11.87
C ASP A 103 11.67 1.91 -12.11
N MET A 104 10.63 2.45 -11.46
CA MET A 104 9.24 2.03 -11.68
C MET A 104 8.74 2.48 -13.07
N PRO A 105 8.05 1.60 -13.81
CA PRO A 105 7.33 1.99 -15.02
C PRO A 105 6.37 3.15 -14.75
N GLN A 106 6.27 4.08 -15.70
CA GLN A 106 5.36 5.21 -15.58
C GLN A 106 3.98 4.91 -16.15
N PHE A 107 2.93 5.49 -15.56
CA PHE A 107 1.59 5.47 -16.12
C PHE A 107 0.95 6.86 -16.03
N THR A 108 0.09 7.22 -16.98
CA THR A 108 -0.62 8.50 -16.94
C THR A 108 -1.97 8.29 -16.26
N PRO A 109 -2.25 8.90 -15.08
CA PRO A 109 -3.54 8.74 -14.43
C PRO A 109 -4.59 9.54 -15.19
N LYS A 110 -5.83 9.02 -15.25
CA LYS A 110 -6.96 9.85 -15.68
C LYS A 110 -7.22 10.92 -14.63
N ILE A 111 -7.21 12.17 -15.05
CA ILE A 111 -7.56 13.31 -14.21
C ILE A 111 -9.02 13.70 -14.42
N HIS A 112 -9.67 14.18 -13.36
CA HIS A 112 -10.96 14.84 -13.47
C HIS A 112 -10.78 16.31 -13.16
N LYS A 113 -11.07 17.18 -14.14
CA LYS A 113 -10.99 18.63 -13.94
C LYS A 113 -12.00 19.09 -12.92
N ILE A 114 -11.52 19.83 -11.92
CA ILE A 114 -12.34 20.42 -10.87
C ILE A 114 -12.56 21.89 -11.22
N ASP A 115 -13.78 22.38 -11.11
CA ASP A 115 -14.08 23.80 -11.31
C ASP A 115 -13.46 24.62 -10.16
N ASP A 116 -12.86 25.78 -10.47
CA ASP A 116 -12.30 26.68 -9.45
C ASP A 116 -13.36 27.18 -8.46
N LYS A 117 -14.64 27.10 -8.82
CA LYS A 117 -15.79 27.46 -8.01
C LYS A 117 -16.46 26.26 -7.33
N ASP A 118 -15.90 25.04 -7.41
CA ASP A 118 -16.51 23.89 -6.72
C ASP A 118 -16.48 24.07 -5.20
N ASP A 119 -17.65 23.96 -4.57
CA ASP A 119 -17.82 24.25 -3.14
C ASP A 119 -16.95 23.36 -2.24
N TYR A 120 -16.75 22.08 -2.59
CA TYR A 120 -15.96 21.16 -1.78
C TYR A 120 -14.46 21.42 -1.95
N PHE A 121 -14.05 21.82 -3.14
CA PHE A 121 -12.68 22.27 -3.38
C PHE A 121 -12.37 23.56 -2.61
N LEU A 122 -13.23 24.57 -2.70
CA LEU A 122 -13.09 25.81 -1.94
C LEU A 122 -13.14 25.57 -0.43
N HIS A 123 -14.00 24.67 0.04
CA HIS A 123 -14.03 24.27 1.45
C HIS A 123 -12.74 23.59 1.89
N CYS A 124 -12.17 22.70 1.06
CA CYS A 124 -10.87 22.07 1.31
C CYS A 124 -9.76 23.11 1.49
N LEU A 125 -9.70 24.12 0.62
CA LEU A 125 -8.71 25.20 0.72
C LEU A 125 -8.89 26.02 2.00
N LYS A 126 -10.14 26.36 2.36
CA LYS A 126 -10.45 27.08 3.61
C LYS A 126 -10.05 26.28 4.85
N ASP A 127 -10.29 24.97 4.86
CA ASP A 127 -9.89 24.11 5.99
C ASP A 127 -8.37 23.97 6.07
N ILE A 128 -7.67 23.85 4.93
CA ILE A 128 -6.20 23.88 4.88
C ILE A 128 -5.66 25.21 5.44
N HIS A 129 -6.23 26.35 5.02
CA HIS A 129 -5.81 27.67 5.49
C HIS A 129 -6.01 27.82 7.01
N LEU A 130 -7.17 27.42 7.52
CA LEU A 130 -7.46 27.44 8.97
C LEU A 130 -6.46 26.58 9.77
N ARG A 131 -6.14 25.38 9.27
CA ARG A 131 -5.17 24.48 9.91
C ARG A 131 -3.77 25.06 9.87
N LEU A 132 -3.36 25.63 8.73
CA LEU A 132 -2.06 26.25 8.55
C LEU A 132 -1.89 27.46 9.47
N ASN A 133 -2.93 28.28 9.64
CA ASN A 133 -2.94 29.39 10.59
C ASN A 133 -2.77 28.93 12.05
N ASN A 134 -3.34 27.79 12.42
CA ASN A 134 -3.31 27.29 13.80
C ASN A 134 -2.08 26.43 14.13
N MET A 135 -1.55 25.71 13.13
CA MET A 135 -0.47 24.72 13.30
C MET A 135 0.88 25.23 12.79
N GLY A 136 0.90 26.34 12.04
CA GLY A 136 2.08 26.88 11.38
C GLY A 136 2.54 26.02 10.20
N THR A 137 3.69 26.41 9.65
CA THR A 137 4.35 25.71 8.54
C THR A 137 4.53 24.21 8.85
N ILE A 138 4.21 23.34 7.89
CA ILE A 138 4.26 21.88 8.13
C ILE A 138 5.69 21.40 8.34
N ASP A 139 5.90 20.76 9.49
CA ASP A 139 7.02 19.85 9.75
C ASP A 139 6.58 18.39 9.55
N GLU A 140 7.09 17.75 8.49
CA GLU A 140 6.82 16.34 8.16
C GLU A 140 7.29 15.34 9.24
N SER A 141 8.05 15.80 10.24
CA SER A 141 8.42 14.99 11.39
C SER A 141 7.23 14.63 12.28
N ASN A 142 6.18 15.46 12.27
CA ASN A 142 4.95 15.28 13.03
C ASN A 142 3.85 14.62 12.18
N GLU A 143 3.80 13.29 12.26
CA GLU A 143 2.84 12.47 11.50
C GLU A 143 1.38 12.80 11.82
N THR A 144 1.06 13.22 13.05
CA THR A 144 -0.31 13.56 13.44
C THR A 144 -0.80 14.81 12.71
N ILE A 145 0.03 15.86 12.67
CA ILE A 145 -0.28 17.09 11.91
C ILE A 145 -0.41 16.77 10.43
N CYS A 146 0.55 16.03 9.87
CA CYS A 146 0.53 15.54 8.49
C CYS A 146 -0.80 14.85 8.12
N CYS A 147 -1.29 13.98 9.00
CA CYS A 147 -2.53 13.25 8.79
C CYS A 147 -3.75 14.17 8.65
N GLU A 148 -3.80 15.31 9.34
CA GLU A 148 -4.91 16.26 9.25
C GLU A 148 -5.05 16.81 7.82
N TYR A 149 -3.94 17.28 7.22
CA TYR A 149 -3.95 17.82 5.85
C TYR A 149 -4.27 16.75 4.80
N ILE A 150 -3.68 15.54 4.94
CA ILE A 150 -4.00 14.41 4.07
C ILE A 150 -5.50 14.09 4.15
N SER A 151 -6.05 14.01 5.37
CA SER A 151 -7.45 13.73 5.62
C SER A 151 -8.37 14.75 4.94
N THR A 152 -8.09 16.05 5.12
CA THR A 152 -8.86 17.14 4.50
C THR A 152 -8.95 16.98 2.98
N ILE A 153 -7.82 16.74 2.31
CA ILE A 153 -7.78 16.54 0.85
C ILE A 153 -8.57 15.29 0.43
N LEU A 154 -8.36 14.16 1.12
CA LEU A 154 -9.02 12.90 0.78
C LEU A 154 -10.54 12.97 0.96
N HIS A 155 -11.02 13.58 2.06
CA HIS A 155 -12.45 13.76 2.31
C HIS A 155 -13.09 14.62 1.23
N ALA A 156 -12.48 15.74 0.86
CA ALA A 156 -12.98 16.60 -0.22
C ALA A 156 -13.08 15.83 -1.55
N CYS A 157 -12.03 15.08 -1.92
CA CYS A 157 -12.03 14.25 -3.14
C CYS A 157 -13.16 13.21 -3.14
N ILE A 158 -13.41 12.56 -2.00
CA ILE A 158 -14.50 11.58 -1.86
C ILE A 158 -15.85 12.25 -2.04
N HIS A 159 -16.08 13.42 -1.44
CA HIS A 159 -17.32 14.17 -1.57
C HIS A 159 -17.58 14.61 -3.02
N ILE A 160 -16.56 15.17 -3.69
CA ILE A 160 -16.64 15.53 -5.11
C ILE A 160 -16.97 14.28 -5.95
N THR A 161 -16.27 13.16 -5.74
CA THR A 161 -16.52 11.94 -6.51
C THR A 161 -17.92 11.38 -6.28
N ARG A 162 -18.42 11.41 -5.03
CA ARG A 162 -19.80 11.01 -4.70
C ARG A 162 -20.82 11.89 -5.42
N LYS A 163 -20.63 13.21 -5.43
CA LYS A 163 -21.48 14.18 -6.17
C LYS A 163 -21.52 13.86 -7.67
N LEU A 164 -20.36 13.56 -8.26
CA LEU A 164 -20.23 13.30 -9.69
C LEU A 164 -20.82 11.96 -10.14
N THR A 165 -20.70 10.92 -9.31
CA THR A 165 -21.00 9.53 -9.72
C THR A 165 -22.24 8.94 -9.08
N GLY A 166 -22.73 9.54 -7.99
CA GLY A 166 -23.79 8.98 -7.14
C GLY A 166 -23.39 7.66 -6.44
N LYS A 167 -22.11 7.25 -6.51
CA LYS A 167 -21.63 6.00 -5.93
C LYS A 167 -21.14 6.22 -4.50
N ASN A 168 -21.43 5.24 -3.65
CA ASN A 168 -20.90 5.26 -2.29
C ASN A 168 -19.40 4.90 -2.29
N ILE A 169 -18.62 5.71 -1.60
CA ILE A 169 -17.18 5.56 -1.40
C ILE A 169 -16.96 5.78 0.08
N SER A 170 -16.27 4.89 0.79
CA SER A 170 -15.95 5.07 2.21
C SER A 170 -14.45 5.20 2.43
N ILE A 171 -14.06 5.93 3.47
CA ILE A 171 -12.67 6.05 3.92
C ILE A 171 -12.58 5.59 5.37
N TYR A 172 -11.54 4.86 5.70
CA TYR A 172 -11.28 4.37 7.04
C TYR A 172 -9.85 4.72 7.44
N PRO A 173 -9.64 5.42 8.56
CA PRO A 173 -8.31 5.50 9.15
C PRO A 173 -7.91 4.11 9.64
N GLN A 174 -6.73 3.62 9.27
CA GLN A 174 -6.33 2.29 9.70
C GLN A 174 -5.58 2.38 11.05
N PHE A 175 -6.35 2.36 12.14
CA PHE A 175 -5.82 2.08 13.47
C PHE A 175 -5.47 0.59 13.58
N ASP A 176 -4.17 0.31 13.58
CA ASP A 176 -3.55 -0.99 13.88
C ASP A 176 -4.26 -2.22 13.27
N GLY A 177 -4.22 -2.33 11.94
CA GLY A 177 -4.66 -3.52 11.24
C GLY A 177 -3.71 -4.68 11.50
N LYS A 178 -4.18 -5.72 12.20
CA LYS A 178 -3.49 -7.00 12.48
C LYS A 178 -2.71 -7.60 11.30
N ASN A 179 -2.99 -7.20 10.05
CA ASN A 179 -2.40 -7.70 8.83
C ASN A 179 -2.02 -6.54 7.88
N ALA A 180 -0.71 -6.25 7.77
CA ALA A 180 -0.06 -5.42 6.74
C ALA A 180 0.40 -3.98 7.06
N GLY A 181 0.88 -3.66 8.27
CA GLY A 181 1.67 -2.41 8.46
C GLY A 181 0.81 -1.16 8.56
N ARG A 182 1.42 -0.06 9.04
CA ARG A 182 0.70 1.16 9.39
C ARG A 182 0.40 1.93 8.12
N VAL A 183 -0.88 2.13 7.83
CA VAL A 183 -1.34 2.99 6.75
C VAL A 183 -2.30 3.98 7.34
N ASN A 184 -2.23 5.20 6.85
CA ASN A 184 -2.98 6.28 7.45
C ASN A 184 -4.44 6.13 7.01
N TYR A 185 -4.71 5.80 5.74
CA TYR A 185 -6.08 5.67 5.23
C TYR A 185 -6.27 4.53 4.20
N VAL A 186 -7.45 3.93 4.23
CA VAL A 186 -7.95 3.02 3.19
C VAL A 186 -9.27 3.54 2.65
N ILE A 187 -9.35 3.75 1.34
CA ILE A 187 -10.56 4.18 0.64
C ILE A 187 -11.16 2.99 -0.11
N ASN A 188 -12.43 2.72 0.12
CA ASN A 188 -13.18 1.66 -0.52
C ASN A 188 -14.21 2.25 -1.50
N ALA A 189 -14.04 1.93 -2.77
CA ALA A 189 -14.81 2.41 -3.91
C ALA A 189 -15.45 1.21 -4.64
N SER A 190 -16.63 0.74 -4.22
CA SER A 190 -17.31 -0.43 -4.81
C SER A 190 -16.49 -1.74 -4.78
N GLU A 191 -16.01 -2.12 -3.58
CA GLU A 191 -15.11 -3.27 -3.32
C GLU A 191 -13.71 -3.14 -3.92
N LYS A 192 -13.41 -2.00 -4.53
CA LYS A 192 -12.11 -1.69 -5.09
C LYS A 192 -11.41 -0.73 -4.14
N LEU A 193 -10.22 -1.10 -3.72
CA LEU A 193 -9.49 -0.37 -2.68
C LEU A 193 -8.52 0.62 -3.30
N ILE A 194 -8.33 1.76 -2.62
CA ILE A 194 -7.21 2.68 -2.80
C ILE A 194 -6.55 2.85 -1.43
N CYS A 195 -5.24 2.61 -1.33
CA CYS A 195 -4.52 2.66 -0.05
C CYS A 195 -3.65 3.92 0.02
N VAL A 196 -3.67 4.65 1.14
CA VAL A 196 -2.91 5.88 1.35
C VAL A 196 -1.91 5.74 2.51
N THR A 197 -0.63 5.64 2.18
CA THR A 197 0.46 5.59 3.16
C THR A 197 1.06 6.98 3.33
N GLY A 198 1.08 7.48 4.57
CA GLY A 198 1.67 8.73 5.00
C GLY A 198 2.93 8.46 5.82
N GLY A 199 4.06 9.05 5.44
CA GLY A 199 5.32 8.84 6.16
C GLY A 199 6.29 10.01 6.04
N LYS A 200 7.47 9.85 6.66
CA LYS A 200 8.53 10.86 6.62
C LYS A 200 9.29 10.77 5.30
N GLN A 201 9.75 11.91 4.76
CA GLN A 201 10.50 11.98 3.50
C GLN A 201 11.68 10.99 3.38
N HIS A 202 12.45 10.81 4.45
CA HIS A 202 13.62 9.92 4.48
C HIS A 202 13.27 8.41 4.52
N GLN A 203 11.99 8.06 4.57
CA GLN A 203 11.50 6.68 4.60
C GLN A 203 10.57 6.35 3.44
N ILE A 204 10.58 7.16 2.37
CA ILE A 204 9.68 6.99 1.23
C ILE A 204 9.72 5.58 0.62
N ASP A 205 10.89 4.95 0.53
CA ASP A 205 11.03 3.55 0.07
C ASP A 205 10.18 2.58 0.91
N ILE A 206 10.17 2.78 2.22
CA ILE A 206 9.38 1.96 3.16
C ILE A 206 7.89 2.18 2.90
N GLU A 207 7.46 3.42 2.73
CA GLU A 207 6.06 3.75 2.44
C GLU A 207 5.57 3.12 1.14
N PHE A 208 6.37 3.19 0.08
CA PHE A 208 6.08 2.47 -1.17
C PHE A 208 5.94 0.97 -0.93
N ALA A 209 6.89 0.35 -0.24
CA ALA A 209 6.82 -1.09 0.00
C ALA A 209 5.59 -1.50 0.84
N GLN A 210 5.19 -0.66 1.81
CA GLN A 210 3.98 -0.88 2.59
C GLN A 210 2.72 -0.75 1.73
N ASN A 211 2.64 0.29 0.90
CA ASN A 211 1.53 0.54 0.01
C ASN A 211 1.35 -0.61 -1.00
N VAL A 212 2.45 -1.05 -1.61
CA VAL A 212 2.50 -2.22 -2.51
C VAL A 212 2.00 -3.49 -1.82
N THR A 213 2.44 -3.74 -0.59
CA THR A 213 2.02 -4.93 0.18
C THR A 213 0.50 -4.96 0.37
N GLN A 214 -0.11 -3.81 0.61
CA GLN A 214 -1.55 -3.71 0.76
C GLN A 214 -2.31 -3.76 -0.54
N CYS A 215 -1.79 -3.13 -1.60
CA CYS A 215 -2.36 -3.28 -2.93
C CYS A 215 -2.44 -4.76 -3.32
N ASN A 216 -1.39 -5.53 -3.05
CA ASN A 216 -1.37 -6.98 -3.25
C ASN A 216 -2.39 -7.72 -2.36
N SER A 217 -2.49 -7.36 -1.08
CA SER A 217 -3.47 -7.96 -0.15
C SER A 217 -4.92 -7.68 -0.57
N ALA A 218 -5.21 -6.43 -0.94
CA ALA A 218 -6.48 -5.98 -1.48
C ALA A 218 -6.83 -6.74 -2.76
N TYR A 219 -5.88 -6.81 -3.70
CA TYR A 219 -6.03 -7.55 -4.94
C TYR A 219 -6.40 -9.02 -4.71
N LYS A 220 -5.69 -9.71 -3.79
CA LYS A 220 -6.00 -11.10 -3.42
C LYS A 220 -7.38 -11.26 -2.79
N THR A 221 -7.79 -10.32 -1.96
CA THR A 221 -9.11 -10.34 -1.31
C THR A 221 -10.22 -10.16 -2.34
N ASN A 222 -10.03 -9.22 -3.28
CA ASN A 222 -10.96 -8.98 -4.38
C ASN A 222 -11.07 -10.18 -5.30
N GLN A 223 -9.96 -10.86 -5.60
CA GLN A 223 -9.98 -12.09 -6.38
C GLN A 223 -10.83 -13.18 -5.73
N LYS A 224 -10.75 -13.37 -4.41
CA LYS A 224 -11.53 -14.41 -3.71
C LYS A 224 -13.04 -14.20 -3.80
N LYS A 225 -13.48 -12.95 -3.99
CA LYS A 225 -14.90 -12.59 -4.10
C LYS A 225 -15.47 -12.72 -5.52
N ARG A 226 -14.63 -12.93 -6.54
CA ARG A 226 -15.03 -12.92 -7.96
C ARG A 226 -14.95 -14.29 -8.63
N LYS A 227 -15.77 -14.51 -9.67
CA LYS A 227 -15.72 -15.72 -10.50
C LYS A 227 -14.42 -15.77 -11.31
N ALA A 228 -13.97 -16.97 -11.70
CA ALA A 228 -12.67 -17.18 -12.36
C ALA A 228 -12.50 -16.41 -13.67
N GLU A 229 -13.60 -16.15 -14.38
CA GLU A 229 -13.63 -15.40 -15.64
C GLU A 229 -13.45 -13.89 -15.43
N GLU A 230 -13.59 -13.36 -14.21
CA GLU A 230 -13.50 -11.92 -13.87
C GLU A 230 -12.10 -11.45 -13.42
N LYS A 231 -11.08 -12.28 -13.62
CA LYS A 231 -9.71 -12.15 -13.05
C LYS A 231 -8.80 -11.15 -13.77
N HIS A 232 -9.30 -9.96 -14.08
CA HIS A 232 -8.44 -8.79 -14.28
C HIS A 232 -8.92 -7.71 -13.31
N ASP A 233 -8.12 -7.44 -12.28
CA ASP A 233 -8.32 -6.32 -11.37
C ASP A 233 -6.99 -5.59 -11.24
N TYR A 234 -7.10 -4.32 -10.87
CA TYR A 234 -5.97 -3.45 -10.59
C TYR A 234 -6.30 -2.68 -9.33
N ILE A 235 -5.31 -2.21 -8.60
CA ILE A 235 -5.51 -1.45 -7.36
C ILE A 235 -4.71 -0.16 -7.48
N PHE A 236 -5.29 0.96 -7.05
CA PHE A 236 -4.51 2.19 -6.95
C PHE A 236 -3.91 2.33 -5.55
N GLY A 237 -2.71 2.89 -5.51
CA GLY A 237 -2.04 3.29 -4.28
C GLY A 237 -1.76 4.78 -4.30
N ILE A 238 -1.72 5.39 -3.12
CA ILE A 238 -1.26 6.76 -2.91
C ILE A 238 -0.16 6.69 -1.84
N VAL A 239 1.01 7.18 -2.17
CA VAL A 239 2.11 7.33 -1.22
C VAL A 239 2.35 8.81 -1.03
N THR A 240 2.32 9.29 0.21
CA THR A 240 2.50 10.71 0.49
C THR A 240 3.36 10.99 1.72
N THR A 241 4.07 12.12 1.72
CA THR A 241 4.74 12.69 2.90
C THR A 241 3.98 13.90 3.45
N THR A 242 2.72 14.08 3.04
CA THR A 242 1.93 15.33 3.12
C THR A 242 2.33 16.34 2.05
N THR A 243 3.62 16.65 1.91
CA THR A 243 4.06 17.60 0.88
C THR A 243 4.27 16.94 -0.48
N ALA A 244 4.79 15.71 -0.53
CA ALA A 244 4.96 14.97 -1.78
C ALA A 244 3.84 13.92 -1.97
N TRP A 245 3.26 13.82 -3.16
CA TRP A 245 2.21 12.87 -3.51
C TRP A 245 2.60 12.05 -4.73
N TYR A 246 2.62 10.73 -4.56
CA TYR A 246 2.85 9.73 -5.59
C TYR A 246 1.62 8.84 -5.73
N PHE A 247 1.32 8.45 -6.96
CA PHE A 247 0.19 7.58 -7.26
C PHE A 247 0.69 6.32 -7.93
N LEU A 248 0.21 5.18 -7.46
CA LEU A 248 0.61 3.86 -7.89
C LEU A 248 -0.54 3.16 -8.62
N LEU A 249 -0.19 2.38 -9.62
CA LEU A 249 -1.05 1.40 -10.25
C LEU A 249 -0.45 0.02 -9.99
N TYR A 250 -1.18 -0.80 -9.23
CA TYR A 250 -0.84 -2.18 -8.96
C TYR A 250 -1.65 -3.11 -9.85
N THR A 251 -0.96 -4.01 -10.54
CA THR A 251 -1.56 -5.06 -11.37
C THR A 251 -0.90 -6.40 -11.06
N PRO A 252 -1.43 -7.52 -11.59
CA PRO A 252 -0.78 -8.83 -11.46
C PRO A 252 0.61 -8.87 -12.12
N ASP A 253 0.78 -8.07 -13.17
CA ASP A 253 1.98 -8.05 -14.02
C ASP A 253 3.08 -7.15 -13.47
N GLY A 254 2.75 -6.26 -12.53
CA GLY A 254 3.72 -5.36 -11.91
C GLY A 254 3.10 -4.10 -11.33
N ILE A 255 3.98 -3.16 -10.99
CA ILE A 255 3.64 -1.91 -10.32
C ILE A 255 4.18 -0.75 -11.12
N SER A 256 3.38 0.29 -11.24
CA SER A 256 3.73 1.51 -11.95
C SER A 256 3.44 2.73 -11.08
N CYS A 257 4.14 3.83 -11.33
CA CYS A 257 4.00 5.10 -10.63
C CYS A 257 3.71 6.21 -11.64
N THR A 258 3.00 7.27 -11.28
CA THR A 258 2.61 8.29 -12.26
C THR A 258 3.78 9.09 -12.83
N SER A 259 4.75 9.44 -11.99
CA SER A 259 5.86 10.29 -12.35
C SER A 259 7.06 10.00 -11.46
N ARG A 260 8.27 10.21 -12.00
CA ARG A 260 9.52 10.18 -11.20
C ARG A 260 9.52 11.27 -10.13
N ASN A 261 8.82 12.38 -10.39
CA ASN A 261 8.67 13.50 -9.48
C ASN A 261 7.26 13.50 -8.86
N PRO A 262 7.12 13.64 -7.54
CA PRO A 262 5.82 13.75 -6.90
C PRO A 262 5.10 15.03 -7.33
N LEU A 263 3.78 15.04 -7.16
CA LEU A 263 3.05 16.30 -7.04
C LEU A 263 3.35 16.88 -5.66
N ASN A 264 3.86 18.11 -5.62
CA ASN A 264 4.26 18.75 -4.38
C ASN A 264 3.23 19.80 -3.96
N ILE A 265 2.88 19.80 -2.67
CA ILE A 265 2.09 20.84 -2.01
C ILE A 265 2.96 21.43 -0.91
N ARG A 266 3.20 22.74 -0.96
CA ARG A 266 3.95 23.46 0.06
C ARG A 266 2.99 24.14 1.03
N PHE A 267 3.03 23.73 2.29
CA PHE A 267 2.22 24.30 3.36
C PHE A 267 3.11 25.19 4.22
N VAL A 268 3.20 26.47 3.84
CA VAL A 268 4.06 27.48 4.47
C VAL A 268 3.22 28.68 4.91
N GLU A 269 3.57 29.31 6.03
CA GLU A 269 2.80 30.43 6.59
C GLU A 269 2.62 31.60 5.63
N SER A 270 3.56 31.87 4.72
CA SER A 270 3.41 32.91 3.69
C SER A 270 2.26 32.64 2.70
N ALA A 271 1.76 31.40 2.64
CA ALA A 271 0.55 31.08 1.88
C ALA A 271 -0.75 31.57 2.55
N LEU A 272 -0.67 32.11 3.78
CA LEU A 272 -1.82 32.73 4.46
C LEU A 272 -2.08 34.16 3.99
N GLU A 273 -1.10 34.80 3.35
CA GLU A 273 -1.19 36.16 2.82
C GLU A 273 -2.02 36.18 1.53
N GLU A 274 -3.17 36.87 1.57
CA GLU A 274 -4.09 36.96 0.42
C GLU A 274 -3.39 37.62 -0.78
N GLY A 275 -3.41 36.92 -1.92
CA GLY A 275 -2.80 37.35 -3.18
C GLY A 275 -1.32 36.98 -3.33
N SER A 276 -0.70 36.32 -2.34
CA SER A 276 0.70 35.89 -2.41
C SER A 276 0.92 34.82 -3.49
N GLU A 277 2.16 34.68 -3.96
CA GLU A 277 2.50 33.62 -4.91
C GLU A 277 2.41 32.24 -4.25
N GLU A 278 2.69 32.14 -2.95
CA GLU A 278 2.56 30.93 -2.16
C GLU A 278 1.10 30.50 -1.98
N GLU A 279 0.17 31.42 -1.80
CA GLU A 279 -1.27 31.11 -1.77
C GLU A 279 -1.73 30.54 -3.13
N LYS A 280 -1.33 31.18 -4.23
CA LYS A 280 -1.66 30.72 -5.59
C LYS A 280 -1.05 29.35 -5.88
N ASP A 281 0.20 29.11 -5.47
CA ASP A 281 0.86 27.82 -5.64
C ASP A 281 0.20 26.73 -4.79
N LEU A 282 -0.16 27.03 -3.53
CA LEU A 282 -0.93 26.13 -2.67
C LEU A 282 -2.25 25.74 -3.33
N HIS A 283 -3.05 26.71 -3.77
CA HIS A 283 -4.31 26.49 -4.46
C HIS A 283 -4.11 25.57 -5.67
N LYS A 284 -3.20 25.95 -6.57
CA LYS A 284 -2.91 25.23 -7.81
C LYS A 284 -2.48 23.78 -7.54
N ASN A 285 -1.60 23.56 -6.56
CA ASN A 285 -1.05 22.24 -6.29
C ASN A 285 -2.03 21.33 -5.54
N VAL A 286 -2.81 21.87 -4.59
CA VAL A 286 -3.94 21.14 -3.97
C VAL A 286 -4.92 20.71 -5.04
N LYS A 287 -5.31 21.63 -5.95
CA LYS A 287 -6.20 21.32 -7.07
C LYS A 287 -5.66 20.17 -7.91
N ARG A 288 -4.39 20.25 -8.35
CA ARG A 288 -3.77 19.19 -9.17
C ARG A 288 -3.78 17.82 -8.50
N VAL A 289 -3.47 17.76 -7.20
CA VAL A 289 -3.54 16.51 -6.43
C VAL A 289 -4.98 16.00 -6.37
N MET A 290 -5.94 16.87 -6.08
CA MET A 290 -7.36 16.51 -6.02
C MET A 290 -7.90 16.01 -7.37
N GLU A 291 -7.56 16.67 -8.48
CA GLU A 291 -7.97 16.26 -9.84
C GLU A 291 -7.50 14.83 -10.17
N VAL A 292 -6.29 14.45 -9.74
CA VAL A 292 -5.79 13.08 -9.88
C VAL A 292 -6.58 12.12 -8.99
N ILE A 293 -6.75 12.44 -7.70
CA ILE A 293 -7.45 11.54 -6.76
C ILE A 293 -8.90 11.33 -7.20
N VAL A 294 -9.63 12.39 -7.56
CA VAL A 294 -11.00 12.30 -8.07
C VAL A 294 -11.05 11.49 -9.36
N GLY A 295 -10.10 11.69 -10.28
CA GLY A 295 -10.01 10.89 -11.50
C GLY A 295 -9.79 9.40 -11.23
N LEU A 296 -8.89 9.05 -10.30
CA LEU A 296 -8.67 7.67 -9.86
C LEU A 296 -9.90 7.07 -9.18
N LEU A 297 -10.55 7.80 -8.27
CA LEU A 297 -11.75 7.32 -7.58
C LEU A 297 -12.91 7.11 -8.55
N LYS A 298 -13.15 8.09 -9.43
CA LYS A 298 -14.15 8.02 -10.50
C LYS A 298 -13.92 6.79 -11.37
N ASP A 299 -12.69 6.59 -11.82
CA ASP A 299 -12.31 5.41 -12.58
C ASP A 299 -12.68 4.11 -11.85
N ARG A 300 -12.40 4.00 -10.55
CA ARG A 300 -12.70 2.78 -9.77
C ARG A 300 -14.20 2.53 -9.61
N VAL A 301 -14.98 3.56 -9.29
CA VAL A 301 -16.44 3.38 -9.07
C VAL A 301 -17.22 3.20 -10.37
N GLU A 302 -16.72 3.72 -11.49
CA GLU A 302 -17.29 3.55 -12.82
C GLU A 302 -16.70 2.34 -13.58
N ASP A 303 -15.74 1.62 -13.00
CA ASP A 303 -15.12 0.49 -13.69
C ASP A 303 -16.11 -0.66 -13.90
N GLU A 304 -16.24 -1.03 -15.18
CA GLU A 304 -17.17 -2.02 -15.70
C GLU A 304 -16.79 -3.43 -15.26
N LYS A 305 -17.77 -4.33 -15.08
CA LYS A 305 -17.50 -5.67 -14.55
C LYS A 305 -16.68 -6.55 -15.52
N LYS A 306 -16.70 -6.28 -16.83
CA LYS A 306 -16.11 -7.14 -17.86
C LYS A 306 -14.56 -7.11 -17.85
N PRO A 307 -13.88 -8.27 -17.86
CA PRO A 307 -12.41 -8.36 -17.83
C PRO A 307 -11.70 -7.66 -18.97
N VAL A 308 -12.25 -7.78 -20.18
CA VAL A 308 -11.66 -7.23 -21.40
C VAL A 308 -11.57 -5.70 -21.31
N MET A 309 -12.63 -5.07 -20.82
CA MET A 309 -12.69 -3.62 -20.63
C MET A 309 -11.69 -3.15 -19.56
N LYS A 310 -11.53 -3.91 -18.46
CA LYS A 310 -10.50 -3.64 -17.45
C LYS A 310 -9.09 -3.74 -18.00
N LYS A 311 -8.82 -4.76 -18.82
CA LYS A 311 -7.51 -4.92 -19.47
C LYS A 311 -7.22 -3.76 -20.43
N GLN A 312 -8.20 -3.38 -21.25
CA GLN A 312 -8.09 -2.22 -22.15
C GLN A 312 -7.88 -0.93 -21.36
N ARG A 313 -8.56 -0.76 -20.22
CA ARG A 313 -8.42 0.40 -19.33
C ARG A 313 -7.00 0.48 -18.75
N VAL A 314 -6.47 -0.64 -18.24
CA VAL A 314 -5.09 -0.72 -17.76
C VAL A 314 -4.09 -0.41 -18.87
N GLN A 315 -4.26 -0.99 -20.05
CA GLN A 315 -3.43 -0.70 -21.22
C GLN A 315 -3.47 0.79 -21.62
N GLY A 316 -4.64 1.43 -21.48
CA GLY A 316 -4.83 2.85 -21.76
C GLY A 316 -3.92 3.76 -20.93
N TYR A 317 -3.59 3.40 -19.69
CA TYR A 317 -2.68 4.19 -18.85
C TYR A 317 -1.22 4.19 -19.31
N PHE A 318 -0.85 3.26 -20.18
CA PHE A 318 0.52 3.12 -20.71
C PHE A 318 0.65 3.59 -22.16
N LYS A 319 -0.46 3.95 -22.81
CA LYS A 319 -0.41 4.59 -24.13
C LYS A 319 0.05 6.03 -23.94
N LYS A 320 1.06 6.44 -24.69
CA LYS A 320 1.35 7.87 -24.84
C LYS A 320 0.18 8.50 -25.57
N GLU A 321 -0.31 9.64 -25.10
CA GLU A 321 -1.18 10.48 -25.93
C GLU A 321 -0.32 10.85 -27.15
N GLU A 322 -0.72 10.38 -28.33
CA GLU A 322 -0.22 10.94 -29.58
C GLU A 322 -0.81 12.35 -29.64
N GLU A 323 0.00 13.35 -29.31
CA GLU A 323 -0.30 14.77 -29.53
C GLU A 323 -0.32 15.11 -31.02
#